data_AF-A0A480BRD1-F1
#
_entry.id   AF-A0A480BRD1-F1
#
_cell.length_a   1.000
_cell.length_b   1.000
_cell.length_c   1.000
_cell.angle_alpha   90.00
_cell.angle_beta   90.00
_cell.angle_gamma   90.00
#
_symmetry.space_group_name_H-M   'P 1'
#
loop_
_entity.id
_entity.type
_entity.pdbx_description
1 polymer ?
#
loop_
_entity_poly.entity_id
_entity_poly.type
_entity_poly.pdbx_seq_one_letter_code
_entity_poly.pdbx_strand_id
1 'polypeptide(L)' 'AQIKAIVVAFGDTAWTDSTLGGRPWVQTGDTVVIGKLAGVFIDGKDGEHYRIVNDDEVQAKLEESWSRKS' A
#
# COMPACT_ATOMS: atom_id res chain seq x y z
N ALA A 1 11.71 1.92 10.10
CA ALA A 1 11.66 3.04 9.14
C ALA A 1 10.51 2.81 8.17
N GLN A 2 9.89 3.88 7.68
CA GLN A 2 8.70 3.85 6.81
C GLN A 2 9.00 4.57 5.49
N ILE A 3 8.26 4.23 4.43
CA ILE A 3 8.30 4.92 3.15
C ILE A 3 6.88 5.20 2.65
N LYS A 4 6.75 6.17 1.74
CA LYS A 4 5.52 6.41 1.00
C LYS A 4 5.49 5.56 -0.26
N ALA A 5 4.32 5.05 -0.62
CA ALA A 5 4.07 4.33 -1.86
C ALA A 5 2.71 4.73 -2.44
N ILE A 6 2.46 4.40 -3.70
CA ILE A 6 1.16 4.57 -4.36
C ILE A 6 0.57 3.19 -4.59
N VAL A 7 -0.70 3.00 -4.22
CA VAL A 7 -1.42 1.77 -4.55
C VAL A 7 -1.68 1.75 -6.05
N VAL A 8 -1.14 0.76 -6.76
CA VAL A 8 -1.36 0.61 -8.22
C VAL A 8 -2.37 -0.49 -8.53
N ALA A 9 -2.39 -1.55 -7.73
CA ALA A 9 -3.33 -2.67 -7.81
C ALA A 9 -3.31 -3.47 -6.50
N PHE A 10 -4.33 -4.28 -6.25
CA PHE A 10 -4.35 -5.31 -5.22
C PHE A 10 -5.18 -6.50 -5.70
N GLY A 11 -4.85 -7.70 -5.22
CA GLY A 11 -5.56 -8.93 -5.59
C GLY A 11 -6.88 -9.10 -4.85
N ASP A 12 -7.74 -9.98 -5.36
CA ASP A 12 -9.11 -10.19 -4.85
C ASP A 12 -9.16 -10.69 -3.40
N THR A 13 -8.06 -11.27 -2.89
CA THR A 13 -7.97 -11.76 -1.52
C THR A 13 -7.49 -10.69 -0.53
N ALA A 14 -6.99 -9.56 -1.01
CA ALA A 14 -6.59 -8.46 -0.14
C ALA A 14 -7.80 -7.94 0.64
N TRP A 15 -7.60 -7.61 1.90
CA TRP A 15 -8.58 -7.04 2.82
C TRP A 15 -9.72 -7.97 3.21
N THR A 16 -9.68 -9.24 2.83
CA THR A 16 -10.78 -10.18 3.08
C THR A 16 -10.81 -10.75 4.50
N ASP A 17 -9.73 -10.59 5.28
CA ASP A 17 -9.71 -11.02 6.68
C ASP A 17 -10.70 -10.21 7.52
N SER A 18 -11.79 -10.87 7.91
CA SER A 18 -12.85 -10.28 8.73
C SER A 18 -12.37 -9.78 10.10
N THR A 19 -11.28 -10.33 10.64
CA THR A 19 -10.71 -9.88 11.92
C THR A 19 -9.96 -8.55 11.79
N LEU A 20 -9.59 -8.17 10.56
CA LEU A 20 -8.88 -6.94 10.22
C LEU A 20 -9.76 -5.93 9.45
N GLY A 21 -11.08 -6.18 9.38
CA GLY A 21 -12.07 -5.28 8.80
C GLY A 21 -12.80 -5.83 7.58
N GLY A 22 -12.28 -6.87 6.92
CA GLY A 22 -12.98 -7.63 5.87
C GLY A 22 -13.37 -6.83 4.61
N ARG A 23 -12.82 -5.63 4.41
CA ARG A 23 -13.10 -4.79 3.25
C ARG A 23 -11.92 -3.86 2.92
N PRO A 24 -11.71 -3.53 1.64
CA PRO A 24 -10.70 -2.56 1.24
C PRO A 24 -10.97 -1.18 1.88
N TRP A 25 -9.92 -0.53 2.37
CA TRP A 25 -9.94 0.85 2.89
C TRP A 25 -9.02 1.80 2.09
N VAL A 26 -8.36 1.27 1.07
CA VAL A 26 -7.59 2.00 0.06
C VAL A 26 -8.11 1.65 -1.33
N GLN A 27 -7.79 2.49 -2.32
CA GLN A 27 -8.04 2.25 -3.74
C GLN A 27 -6.80 2.59 -4.57
N THR A 28 -6.76 2.13 -5.83
CA THR A 28 -5.72 2.53 -6.78
C THR A 28 -5.59 4.05 -6.87
N GLY A 29 -4.36 4.55 -6.84
CA GLY A 29 -4.01 5.97 -6.82
C GLY A 29 -3.82 6.55 -5.42
N ASP A 30 -4.28 5.88 -4.36
CA ASP A 30 -4.06 6.35 -2.99
C ASP A 30 -2.57 6.31 -2.64
N THR A 31 -2.10 7.38 -1.98
CA THR A 31 -0.78 7.38 -1.34
C THR A 31 -0.89 6.70 0.02
N VAL A 32 -0.01 5.74 0.28
CA VAL A 32 0.01 4.95 1.50
C VAL A 32 1.39 4.96 2.16
N VAL A 33 1.43 4.57 3.43
CA VAL A 33 2.66 4.33 4.19
C VAL A 33 2.85 2.82 4.36
N ILE A 34 4.04 2.33 4.02
CA ILE A 34 4.44 0.94 4.23
C ILE A 34 5.75 0.87 5.00
N GLY A 35 6.01 -0.30 5.61
CA GLY A 35 7.32 -0.59 6.19
C GLY A 35 8.43 -0.52 5.14
N LYS A 36 9.57 0.11 5.45
CA LYS A 36 10.70 0.26 4.50
C LYS A 36 11.19 -1.07 3.92
N LEU A 37 11.06 -2.16 4.68
CA LEU A 37 11.54 -3.51 4.34
C LEU A 37 10.40 -4.50 4.03
N ALA A 38 9.14 -4.06 4.01
CA ALA A 38 7.97 -4.90 3.74
C ALA A 38 7.96 -5.48 2.31
N GLY A 39 7.48 -6.69 2.11
CA GLY A 39 7.27 -7.22 0.77
C GLY A 39 8.51 -7.43 -0.13
N VAL A 40 8.25 -7.55 -1.44
CA VAL A 40 9.24 -7.97 -2.46
C VAL A 40 9.18 -7.04 -3.68
N PHE A 41 10.34 -6.73 -4.27
CA PHE A 41 10.45 -5.96 -5.51
C PHE A 41 10.29 -6.85 -6.73
N ILE A 42 9.55 -6.37 -7.72
CA ILE A 42 9.33 -7.06 -9.00
C ILE A 42 9.47 -6.09 -10.17
N ASP A 43 9.80 -6.63 -11.34
CA ASP A 43 9.75 -5.89 -12.60
C ASP A 43 8.42 -6.15 -13.30
N GLY A 44 7.73 -5.06 -13.65
CA GLY A 44 6.51 -5.10 -14.44
C GLY A 44 6.78 -5.39 -15.91
N LYS A 45 5.75 -5.89 -16.61
CA LYS A 45 5.82 -6.12 -18.07
C LYS A 45 5.86 -4.81 -18.88
N ASP A 46 5.49 -3.71 -18.25
CA ASP A 46 5.62 -2.33 -18.74
C ASP A 46 7.02 -1.74 -18.56
N GLY A 47 7.94 -2.47 -17.92
CA GLY A 47 9.29 -2.01 -17.63
C GLY A 47 9.40 -1.16 -16.36
N GLU A 48 8.32 -1.01 -15.59
CA GLU A 48 8.33 -0.30 -14.31
C GLU A 48 8.70 -1.23 -13.15
N HIS A 49 9.20 -0.65 -12.06
CA HIS A 49 9.53 -1.40 -10.85
C HIS A 49 8.41 -1.30 -9.83
N TYR A 50 7.93 -2.44 -9.35
CA TYR A 50 6.86 -2.53 -8.38
C TYR A 50 7.32 -3.18 -7.08
N ARG A 51 6.50 -3.01 -6.06
CA ARG A 51 6.66 -3.65 -4.78
C ARG A 51 5.35 -4.31 -4.38
N ILE A 52 5.36 -5.62 -4.21
CA ILE A 52 4.23 -6.37 -3.65
C ILE A 52 4.42 -6.40 -2.13
N VAL A 53 3.40 -6.00 -1.38
CA VAL A 53 3.34 -6.09 0.08
C VAL A 53 2.06 -6.81 0.48
N ASN A 54 2.02 -7.37 1.70
CA ASN A 54 0.75 -7.82 2.25
C ASN A 54 -0.13 -6.61 2.58
N ASP A 55 -1.44 -6.81 2.56
CA ASP A 55 -2.42 -5.77 2.83
C ASP A 55 -2.36 -5.27 4.28
N ASP A 56 -2.07 -6.16 5.24
CA ASP A 56 -1.84 -5.81 6.65
C ASP A 56 -0.54 -5.01 6.91
N GLU A 57 0.37 -4.93 5.94
CA GLU A 57 1.58 -4.10 6.01
C GLU A 57 1.36 -2.65 5.53
N VAL A 58 0.18 -2.33 4.99
CA VAL A 58 -0.22 -0.96 4.67
C VAL A 58 -0.69 -0.27 5.94
N GLN A 59 0.08 0.71 6.41
CA GLN A 59 -0.07 1.25 7.76
C GLN A 59 -1.02 2.46 7.83
N ALA A 60 -1.08 3.24 6.75
CA ALA A 60 -1.91 4.43 6.67
C ALA A 60 -2.18 4.85 5.22
N LYS A 61 -3.33 5.46 4.98
CA LYS A 61 -3.64 6.23 3.77
C LYS A 61 -3.39 7.69 4.07
N LEU A 62 -2.60 8.36 3.23
CA LEU A 62 -2.33 9.78 3.36
C LEU A 62 -3.37 10.55 2.53
N GLU A 63 -4.12 11.43 3.17
CA GLU A 63 -4.88 12.44 2.43
C GLU A 63 -3.97 13.62 2.09
N GLU A 64 -4.25 14.30 0.98
CA GLU A 64 -3.52 15.47 0.49
C GLU A 64 -3.39 16.60 1.54
N SER A 65 -4.26 16.62 2.55
CA SER A 65 -4.27 17.59 3.65
C SER A 65 -3.21 17.33 4.74
N TRP A 66 -2.58 16.16 4.77
CA TRP A 66 -1.56 15.82 5.76
C TRP A 66 -0.16 16.26 5.31
N SER A 67 0.18 17.53 5.57
CA SER A 67 1.58 17.95 5.63
C SER A 67 2.14 17.68 7.02
N ARG A 68 3.33 17.06 7.09
CA ARG A 68 4.08 16.96 8.34
C ARG A 68 4.48 18.39 8.73
N LYS A 69 3.92 18.92 9.81
CA LYS A 69 4.43 20.19 10.37
C LYS A 69 5.91 19.98 10.70
N SER A 70 6.75 20.79 10.05
CA SER A 70 8.17 20.96 10.34
C SER A 70 8.38 21.49 11.73
#